data_AF-A0A3B9JJG6-F1
#
_entry.id   AF-A0A3B9JJG6-F1
#
_cell.length_a   1.000
_cell.length_b   1.000
_cell.length_c   1.000
_cell.angle_alpha   90.00
_cell.angle_beta   90.00
_cell.angle_gamma   90.00
#
_symmetry.space_group_name_H-M   'P 1'
#
loop_
_entity.id
_entity.type
_entity.pdbx_description
1 polymer ?
#
loop_
_entity_poly.entity_id
_entity_poly.type
_entity_poly.pdbx_seq_one_letter_code
_entity_poly.pdbx_strand_id
1 'polypeptide(L)'
;MFEGKYADYLQIDKDFVAVFNEEVDREYKDLWKTFIPHEKFEEVFEKVIKALERANKDDAKSIWIYGPYGTGKTHAIFVIKHLLEDDIGEVEDYTKRRNLSSNLVKKLQALREREKILVVFKSGSGYIRTPERLLLEIQETIYKYYKDYCNESGSYKPNKTEIELLRERIDDKVINWNMLIEKNRADLKEVSCVEEIKMKLNEEDIDLDFVERLLNVLEKEGITIFRFSIEKFKDWIRELSERSSIDKILFIWDEFSEFFKPGAPLDILQEVAHITQELPFYLLIVTHRHLEHWAKTLTEDVQKLKDRFHYIHYTMEPVTIYKLISNVFYPTEKK
;
A
#
# COMPACT_ATOMS: atom_id res chain seq x y z
N MET A 1 44.43 -19.98 23.52
CA MET A 1 43.88 -19.48 22.24
C MET A 1 42.58 -20.22 22.03
N PHE A 2 41.45 -19.54 21.80
CA PHE A 2 40.22 -20.23 21.41
C PHE A 2 40.41 -20.76 19.99
N GLU A 3 40.35 -22.08 19.80
CA GLU A 3 40.42 -22.73 18.48
C GLU A 3 39.01 -23.01 17.97
N GLY A 4 38.57 -22.29 16.93
CA GLY A 4 37.29 -22.53 16.26
C GLY A 4 36.82 -21.33 15.43
N LYS A 5 35.90 -21.56 14.51
CA LYS A 5 35.19 -20.50 13.77
C LYS A 5 34.04 -19.98 14.62
N TYR A 6 33.61 -18.74 14.42
CA TYR A 6 32.43 -18.19 15.09
C TYR A 6 31.17 -19.07 14.93
N ALA A 7 31.02 -19.73 13.78
CA ALA A 7 29.93 -20.67 13.50
C ALA A 7 29.92 -21.90 14.44
N ASP A 8 31.03 -22.22 15.09
CA ASP A 8 31.13 -23.33 16.03
C ASP A 8 30.58 -22.95 17.42
N TYR A 9 30.39 -21.66 17.69
CA TYR A 9 30.03 -21.11 19.01
C TYR A 9 28.74 -20.29 19.03
N LEU A 10 28.19 -19.98 17.86
CA LEU A 10 27.00 -19.15 17.71
C LEU A 10 25.97 -19.87 16.86
N GLN A 11 24.75 -19.96 17.36
CA GLN A 11 23.58 -20.36 16.58
C GLN A 11 22.79 -19.12 16.16
N ILE A 12 22.21 -19.20 14.96
CA ILE A 12 21.23 -18.25 14.46
C ILE A 12 19.86 -18.77 14.89
N ASP A 13 18.99 -17.86 15.30
CA ASP A 13 17.57 -18.17 15.52
C ASP A 13 17.00 -18.93 14.30
N LYS A 14 16.40 -20.09 14.56
CA LYS A 14 15.87 -20.97 13.50
C LYS A 14 14.69 -20.33 12.79
N ASP A 15 14.04 -19.38 13.45
CA ASP A 15 12.91 -18.64 12.92
C ASP A 15 13.35 -17.34 12.22
N PHE A 16 14.67 -17.11 12.05
CA PHE A 16 15.18 -15.95 11.35
C PHE A 16 14.92 -16.03 9.84
N VAL A 17 14.07 -15.14 9.33
CA VAL A 17 13.83 -14.96 7.90
C VAL A 17 14.57 -13.72 7.40
N ALA A 18 15.45 -13.93 6.41
CA ALA A 18 16.33 -12.88 5.90
C ALA A 18 15.63 -11.84 5.01
N VAL A 19 14.52 -12.21 4.37
CA VAL A 19 13.74 -11.33 3.47
C VAL A 19 12.28 -11.44 3.83
N PHE A 20 11.70 -10.33 4.28
CA PHE A 20 10.29 -10.23 4.63
C PHE A 20 9.51 -9.67 3.44
N ASN A 21 8.38 -10.29 3.09
CA ASN A 21 7.47 -9.85 2.04
C ASN A 21 6.05 -10.32 2.37
N GLU A 22 5.07 -10.01 1.49
CA GLU A 22 3.67 -10.35 1.70
C GLU A 22 3.38 -11.86 1.78
N GLU A 23 4.08 -12.67 0.98
CA GLU A 23 3.91 -14.13 1.01
C GLU A 23 4.39 -14.72 2.34
N VAL A 24 5.55 -14.26 2.80
CA VAL A 24 6.14 -14.64 4.09
C VAL A 24 5.23 -14.22 5.24
N ASP A 25 4.69 -13.00 5.21
CA ASP A 25 3.75 -12.50 6.22
C ASP A 25 2.50 -13.37 6.33
N ARG A 26 1.94 -13.77 5.17
CA ARG A 26 0.77 -14.62 5.08
C ARG A 26 1.03 -16.05 5.56
N GLU A 27 2.19 -16.61 5.22
CA GLU A 27 2.58 -17.98 5.61
C GLU A 27 2.95 -18.09 7.10
N TYR A 28 3.64 -17.08 7.65
CA TYR A 28 4.20 -17.09 8.99
C TYR A 28 3.64 -15.95 9.84
N LYS A 29 2.40 -16.11 10.33
CA LYS A 29 1.62 -15.06 11.02
C LYS A 29 2.30 -14.40 12.24
N ASP A 30 3.21 -15.09 12.92
CA ASP A 30 3.89 -14.56 14.10
C ASP A 30 5.26 -13.92 13.79
N LEU A 31 5.73 -14.03 12.55
CA LEU A 31 7.08 -13.63 12.19
C LEU A 31 7.29 -12.12 12.33
N TRP A 32 6.26 -11.30 12.11
CA TRP A 32 6.34 -9.85 12.32
C TRP A 32 6.74 -9.49 13.76
N LYS A 33 6.40 -10.34 14.75
CA LYS A 33 6.75 -10.12 16.17
C LYS A 33 8.25 -10.26 16.43
N THR A 34 9.00 -10.85 15.49
CA THR A 34 10.47 -10.94 15.55
C THR A 34 11.14 -9.60 15.30
N PHE A 35 10.44 -8.63 14.69
CA PHE A 35 10.97 -7.29 14.46
C PHE A 35 11.39 -6.64 15.78
N ILE A 36 12.53 -5.96 15.74
CA ILE A 36 13.07 -5.21 16.87
C ILE A 36 12.96 -3.72 16.51
N PRO A 37 12.03 -3.00 17.15
CA PRO A 37 11.88 -1.57 16.98
C PRO A 37 13.18 -0.81 17.23
N HIS A 38 13.45 0.16 16.37
CA HIS A 38 14.54 1.11 16.52
C HIS A 38 14.03 2.53 16.29
N GLU A 39 14.87 3.53 16.55
CA GLU A 39 14.47 4.95 16.52
C GLU A 39 13.75 5.35 15.23
N LYS A 40 14.28 4.97 14.05
CA LYS A 40 13.62 5.23 12.77
C LYS A 40 12.28 4.51 12.56
N PHE A 41 12.10 3.32 13.14
CA PHE A 41 10.79 2.68 13.15
C PHE A 41 9.80 3.47 14.00
N GLU A 42 10.20 3.87 15.22
CA GLU A 42 9.33 4.65 16.10
C GLU A 42 8.97 6.01 15.49
N GLU A 43 9.91 6.66 14.80
CA GLU A 43 9.67 7.90 14.05
C GLU A 43 8.60 7.71 12.97
N VAL A 44 8.72 6.66 12.13
CA VAL A 44 7.72 6.35 11.11
C VAL A 44 6.37 6.05 11.76
N PHE A 45 6.36 5.21 12.80
CA PHE A 45 5.13 4.80 13.44
C PHE A 45 4.41 5.96 14.13
N GLU A 46 5.15 6.86 14.76
CA GLU A 46 4.60 8.11 15.31
C GLU A 46 3.97 8.97 14.22
N LYS A 47 4.60 9.09 13.05
CA LYS A 47 4.05 9.85 11.92
C LYS A 47 2.80 9.21 11.34
N VAL A 48 2.75 7.88 11.25
CA VAL A 48 1.54 7.14 10.86
C VAL A 48 0.40 7.40 11.85
N ILE A 49 0.66 7.29 13.16
CA ILE A 49 -0.36 7.58 14.19
C ILE A 49 -0.84 9.02 14.09
N LYS A 50 0.07 10.01 14.01
CA LYS A 50 -0.30 11.43 13.88
C LYS A 50 -1.14 11.72 12.63
N ALA A 51 -0.78 11.12 11.50
CA ALA A 51 -1.55 11.25 10.26
C ALA A 51 -2.96 10.71 10.43
N LEU A 52 -3.11 9.51 11.00
CA LEU A 52 -4.40 8.88 11.25
C LEU A 52 -5.24 9.63 12.29
N GLU A 53 -4.64 10.05 13.41
CA GLU A 53 -5.28 10.88 14.44
C GLU A 53 -5.80 12.20 13.84
N ARG A 54 -5.04 12.76 12.88
CA ARG A 54 -5.41 13.93 12.09
C ARG A 54 -5.76 15.14 12.96
N ALA A 55 -5.06 15.30 14.09
CA ALA A 55 -5.34 16.35 15.08
C ALA A 55 -5.12 17.77 14.52
N ASN A 56 -4.16 17.93 13.61
CA ASN A 56 -3.87 19.19 12.92
C ASN A 56 -3.79 18.97 11.40
N LYS A 57 -4.04 20.03 10.61
CA LYS A 57 -3.96 19.97 9.14
C LYS A 57 -2.57 19.57 8.63
N ASP A 58 -1.51 20.04 9.30
CA ASP A 58 -0.14 19.74 8.92
C ASP A 58 0.28 18.29 9.22
N ASP A 59 -0.40 17.63 10.16
CA ASP A 59 -0.18 16.22 10.50
C ASP A 59 -0.88 15.30 9.49
N ALA A 60 -1.96 15.77 8.87
CA ALA A 60 -2.79 15.05 7.90
C ALA A 60 -2.11 14.88 6.53
N LYS A 61 -0.89 14.34 6.50
CA LYS A 61 -0.12 14.07 5.29
C LYS A 61 0.10 12.59 5.09
N SER A 62 0.24 12.20 3.83
CA SER A 62 0.72 10.89 3.44
C SER A 62 2.15 10.66 3.95
N ILE A 63 2.64 9.43 4.01
CA ILE A 63 3.97 9.08 4.52
C ILE A 63 4.84 8.56 3.38
N TRP A 64 6.08 9.01 3.30
CA TRP A 64 7.04 8.51 2.33
C TRP A 64 8.31 8.06 3.03
N ILE A 65 8.52 6.75 3.03
CA ILE A 65 9.72 6.11 3.55
C ILE A 65 10.70 5.86 2.39
N TYR A 66 11.94 6.31 2.53
CA TYR A 66 12.99 5.99 1.56
C TYR A 66 14.26 5.49 2.26
N GLY A 67 15.00 4.61 1.62
CA GLY A 67 16.28 4.12 2.15
C GLY A 67 16.78 2.90 1.39
N PRO A 68 18.05 2.51 1.53
CA PRO A 68 18.63 1.42 0.74
C PRO A 68 17.94 0.06 0.97
N TYR A 69 18.18 -0.89 0.08
CA TYR A 69 17.75 -2.28 0.28
C TYR A 69 18.35 -2.87 1.57
N GLY A 70 17.63 -3.78 2.21
CA GLY A 70 18.12 -4.47 3.41
C GLY A 70 18.07 -3.65 4.70
N THR A 71 17.47 -2.45 4.71
CA THR A 71 17.26 -1.67 5.94
C THR A 71 15.98 -2.05 6.69
N GLY A 72 15.30 -3.15 6.33
CA GLY A 72 14.13 -3.64 7.06
C GLY A 72 12.83 -2.85 6.84
N LYS A 73 12.77 -1.95 5.84
CA LYS A 73 11.58 -1.12 5.55
C LYS A 73 10.29 -1.96 5.36
N THR A 74 10.37 -3.02 4.56
CA THR A 74 9.25 -3.93 4.32
C THR A 74 8.78 -4.58 5.61
N HIS A 75 9.69 -5.12 6.43
CA HIS A 75 9.32 -5.69 7.72
C HIS A 75 8.68 -4.63 8.65
N ALA A 76 9.21 -3.40 8.66
CA ALA A 76 8.68 -2.29 9.44
C ALA A 76 7.24 -1.91 9.04
N ILE A 77 6.91 -1.82 7.75
CA ILE A 77 5.55 -1.49 7.31
C ILE A 77 4.54 -2.61 7.64
N PHE A 78 4.96 -3.87 7.57
CA PHE A 78 4.12 -5.01 8.00
C PHE A 78 3.88 -4.99 9.51
N VAL A 79 4.90 -4.68 10.31
CA VAL A 79 4.71 -4.49 11.76
C VAL A 79 3.71 -3.37 12.02
N ILE A 80 3.79 -2.23 11.31
CA ILE A 80 2.79 -1.16 11.44
C ILE A 80 1.39 -1.65 11.06
N LYS A 81 1.26 -2.41 9.97
CA LYS A 81 0.00 -3.04 9.55
C LYS A 81 -0.57 -3.92 10.68
N HIS A 82 0.20 -4.86 11.22
CA HIS A 82 -0.23 -5.72 12.32
C HIS A 82 -0.57 -4.94 13.59
N LEU A 83 0.20 -3.92 13.94
CA LEU A 83 -0.08 -3.07 15.11
C LEU A 83 -1.46 -2.40 15.00
N LEU A 84 -1.91 -2.07 13.79
CA LEU A 84 -3.20 -1.45 13.54
C LEU A 84 -4.35 -2.46 13.42
N GLU A 85 -4.10 -3.65 12.90
CA GLU A 85 -5.15 -4.62 12.52
C GLU A 85 -5.30 -5.83 13.45
N ASP A 86 -4.19 -6.42 13.92
CA ASP A 86 -4.20 -7.67 14.70
C ASP A 86 -4.86 -7.50 16.06
N ASP A 87 -5.29 -8.60 16.69
CA ASP A 87 -5.88 -8.59 18.03
C ASP A 87 -5.08 -7.72 19.03
N ILE A 88 -5.80 -6.95 19.85
CA ILE A 88 -5.17 -6.00 20.76
C ILE A 88 -4.29 -6.68 21.81
N GLY A 89 -4.61 -7.92 22.22
CA GLY A 89 -3.79 -8.71 23.13
C GLY A 89 -2.43 -9.06 22.51
N GLU A 90 -2.42 -9.50 21.24
CA GLU A 90 -1.18 -9.82 20.51
C GLU A 90 -0.29 -8.58 20.33
N VAL A 91 -0.91 -7.44 20.02
CA VAL A 91 -0.22 -6.14 19.88
C VAL A 91 0.34 -5.69 21.24
N GLU A 92 -0.42 -5.80 22.32
CA GLU A 92 0.06 -5.49 23.66
C GLU A 92 1.25 -6.37 24.09
N ASP A 93 1.17 -7.67 23.83
CA ASP A 93 2.24 -8.61 24.15
C ASP A 93 3.51 -8.33 23.36
N TYR A 94 3.39 -7.98 22.07
CA TYR A 94 4.53 -7.54 21.28
C TYR A 94 5.13 -6.23 21.81
N THR A 95 4.32 -5.19 22.01
CA THR A 95 4.79 -3.87 22.43
C THR A 95 5.46 -3.89 23.80
N LYS A 96 4.94 -4.69 24.74
CA LYS A 96 5.57 -4.95 26.05
C LYS A 96 6.90 -5.68 25.89
N ARG A 97 6.94 -6.79 25.14
CA ARG A 97 8.18 -7.59 24.91
C ARG A 97 9.29 -6.77 24.26
N ARG A 98 8.94 -5.87 23.33
CA ARG A 98 9.89 -5.03 22.61
C ARG A 98 10.19 -3.69 23.28
N ASN A 99 9.62 -3.41 24.46
CA ASN A 99 9.78 -2.15 25.19
C ASN A 99 9.48 -0.91 24.34
N LEU A 100 8.41 -0.96 23.53
CA LEU A 100 7.99 0.18 22.72
C LEU A 100 7.63 1.36 23.64
N SER A 101 7.87 2.58 23.17
CA SER A 101 7.53 3.80 23.92
C SER A 101 6.11 3.77 24.47
N SER A 102 5.95 3.87 25.80
CA SER A 102 4.64 3.78 26.47
C SER A 102 3.66 4.84 26.02
N ASN A 103 4.16 6.01 25.60
CA ASN A 103 3.34 7.06 25.00
C ASN A 103 2.78 6.62 23.64
N LEU A 104 3.61 6.01 22.81
CA LEU A 104 3.23 5.54 21.47
C LEU A 104 2.20 4.41 21.54
N VAL A 105 2.38 3.48 22.49
CA VAL A 105 1.43 2.39 22.75
C VAL A 105 0.07 2.92 23.17
N LYS A 106 0.02 3.91 24.08
CA LYS A 106 -1.26 4.52 24.50
C LYS A 106 -1.99 5.21 23.36
N LYS A 107 -1.26 5.92 22.48
CA LYS A 107 -1.85 6.55 21.30
C LYS A 107 -2.40 5.51 20.32
N LEU A 108 -1.65 4.43 20.08
CA LEU A 108 -2.12 3.32 19.26
C LEU A 108 -3.43 2.73 19.81
N GLN A 109 -3.47 2.41 21.11
CA GLN A 109 -4.67 1.87 21.76
C GLN A 109 -5.86 2.82 21.59
N ALA A 110 -5.69 4.10 21.92
CA ALA A 110 -6.75 5.10 21.79
C ALA A 110 -7.23 5.28 20.32
N LEU A 111 -6.31 5.21 19.36
CA LEU A 111 -6.63 5.27 17.93
C LEU A 111 -7.49 4.08 17.51
N ARG A 112 -7.10 2.86 17.91
CA ARG A 112 -7.81 1.62 17.56
C ARG A 112 -9.17 1.48 18.22
N GLU A 113 -9.31 1.99 19.45
CA GLU A 113 -10.60 2.01 20.16
C GLU A 113 -11.61 2.94 19.48
N ARG A 114 -11.13 4.05 18.90
CA ARG A 114 -11.98 5.12 18.38
C ARG A 114 -12.27 5.01 16.89
N GLU A 115 -11.34 4.46 16.12
CA GLU A 115 -11.38 4.52 14.66
C GLU A 115 -11.17 3.14 14.04
N LYS A 116 -12.03 2.80 13.07
CA LYS A 116 -11.90 1.60 12.24
C LYS A 116 -11.04 1.93 11.03
N ILE A 117 -9.84 1.35 10.98
CA ILE A 117 -8.85 1.65 9.96
C ILE A 117 -8.75 0.44 9.02
N LEU A 118 -8.97 0.67 7.72
CA LEU A 118 -8.66 -0.30 6.69
C LEU A 118 -7.20 -0.13 6.27
N VAL A 119 -6.33 -1.10 6.58
CA VAL A 119 -4.94 -1.07 6.12
C VAL A 119 -4.81 -1.92 4.86
N VAL A 120 -4.61 -1.22 3.74
CA VAL A 120 -4.47 -1.83 2.42
C VAL A 120 -2.99 -1.99 2.15
N PHE A 121 -2.57 -3.15 1.65
CA PHE A 121 -1.19 -3.39 1.25
C PHE A 121 -1.11 -3.65 -0.25
N LYS A 122 -0.04 -3.15 -0.87
CA LYS A 122 0.34 -3.45 -2.25
C LYS A 122 1.84 -3.40 -2.41
N SER A 123 2.38 -4.26 -3.26
CA SER A 123 3.79 -4.24 -3.64
C SER A 123 3.98 -4.01 -5.14
N GLY A 124 4.99 -3.22 -5.49
CA GLY A 124 5.43 -2.97 -6.86
C GLY A 124 4.59 -1.93 -7.60
N SER A 125 5.26 -1.14 -8.44
CA SER A 125 4.63 -0.02 -9.17
C SER A 125 5.17 0.21 -10.58
N GLY A 126 6.08 -0.65 -11.07
CA GLY A 126 6.82 -0.41 -12.32
C GLY A 126 6.00 -0.50 -13.62
N TYR A 127 4.79 -1.07 -13.54
CA TYR A 127 3.84 -1.17 -14.65
C TYR A 127 2.93 0.06 -14.79
N ILE A 128 2.93 0.98 -13.82
CA ILE A 128 2.05 2.16 -13.85
C ILE A 128 2.64 3.21 -14.76
N ARG A 129 1.95 3.52 -15.86
CA ARG A 129 2.42 4.45 -16.89
C ARG A 129 1.46 5.58 -17.23
N THR A 130 0.23 5.50 -16.73
CA THR A 130 -0.82 6.49 -17.00
C THR A 130 -1.52 6.93 -15.72
N PRO A 131 -2.12 8.13 -15.70
CA PRO A 131 -2.92 8.57 -14.57
C PRO A 131 -4.05 7.61 -14.22
N GLU A 132 -4.77 7.14 -15.24
CA GLU A 132 -5.90 6.23 -15.10
C GLU A 132 -5.47 4.91 -14.47
N ARG A 133 -4.32 4.36 -14.89
CA ARG A 133 -3.77 3.15 -14.28
C ARG A 133 -3.46 3.33 -12.80
N LEU A 134 -2.87 4.46 -12.39
CA LEU A 134 -2.60 4.71 -10.97
C LEU A 134 -3.89 4.70 -10.14
N LEU A 135 -4.93 5.39 -10.62
CA LEU A 135 -6.21 5.46 -9.91
C LEU A 135 -6.90 4.09 -9.84
N LEU A 136 -6.93 3.34 -10.94
CA LEU A 136 -7.51 1.99 -10.98
C LEU A 136 -6.80 1.05 -10.00
N GLU A 137 -5.47 1.07 -9.96
CA GLU A 137 -4.70 0.24 -9.04
C GLU A 137 -5.05 0.51 -7.58
N ILE A 138 -5.18 1.79 -7.21
CA ILE A 138 -5.54 2.18 -5.84
C ILE A 138 -6.99 1.77 -5.54
N GLN A 139 -7.94 2.13 -6.41
CA GLN A 139 -9.36 1.85 -6.21
C GLN A 139 -9.63 0.35 -6.09
N GLU A 140 -9.10 -0.46 -7.00
CA GLU A 140 -9.34 -1.90 -7.03
C GLU A 140 -8.68 -2.62 -5.85
N THR A 141 -7.48 -2.19 -5.46
CA THR A 141 -6.82 -2.78 -4.28
C THR A 141 -7.60 -2.44 -2.99
N ILE A 142 -8.04 -1.18 -2.82
CA ILE A 142 -8.92 -0.81 -1.69
C ILE A 142 -10.20 -1.61 -1.71
N TYR A 143 -10.82 -1.76 -2.89
CA TYR A 143 -12.08 -2.48 -3.04
C TYR A 143 -11.97 -3.96 -2.66
N LYS A 144 -10.88 -4.64 -3.06
CA LYS A 144 -10.58 -6.03 -2.65
C LYS A 144 -10.52 -6.15 -1.12
N TYR A 145 -9.67 -5.34 -0.47
CA TYR A 145 -9.53 -5.35 1.00
C TYR A 145 -10.84 -4.99 1.71
N TYR A 146 -11.58 -4.02 1.17
CA TYR A 146 -12.85 -3.60 1.75
C TYR A 146 -13.91 -4.70 1.67
N LYS A 147 -13.97 -5.42 0.54
CA LYS A 147 -14.88 -6.55 0.35
C LYS A 147 -14.61 -7.66 1.36
N ASP A 148 -13.35 -8.00 1.59
CA ASP A 148 -12.95 -9.02 2.57
C ASP A 148 -13.34 -8.60 3.99
N TYR A 149 -13.03 -7.37 4.38
CA TYR A 149 -13.44 -6.78 5.67
C TYR A 149 -14.97 -6.80 5.87
N CYS A 150 -15.75 -6.54 4.82
CA CYS A 150 -17.20 -6.58 4.88
C CYS A 150 -17.77 -8.01 4.96
N ASN A 151 -17.16 -8.97 4.27
CA ASN A 151 -17.54 -10.37 4.37
C ASN A 151 -17.37 -10.91 5.80
N GLU A 152 -16.31 -10.51 6.48
CA GLU A 152 -16.05 -10.87 7.88
C GLU A 152 -17.03 -10.20 8.86
N SER A 153 -17.40 -8.95 8.60
CA SER A 153 -18.28 -8.16 9.48
C SER A 153 -19.78 -8.33 9.22
N GLY A 154 -20.18 -9.07 8.18
CA GLY A 154 -21.58 -9.40 7.88
C GLY A 154 -22.47 -8.23 7.45
N SER A 155 -21.88 -7.08 7.11
CA SER A 155 -22.57 -5.87 6.69
C SER A 155 -22.03 -5.41 5.34
N TYR A 156 -22.85 -5.44 4.27
CA TYR A 156 -22.34 -5.04 2.95
C TYR A 156 -23.37 -4.42 2.01
N LYS A 157 -23.06 -3.22 1.52
CA LYS A 157 -23.16 -2.86 0.09
C LYS A 157 -22.02 -1.88 -0.22
N PRO A 158 -21.05 -2.25 -1.07
CA PRO A 158 -19.96 -1.37 -1.42
C PRO A 158 -20.44 -0.33 -2.41
N ASN A 159 -19.78 0.82 -2.44
CA ASN A 159 -19.91 1.71 -3.57
C ASN A 159 -19.15 1.11 -4.76
N LYS A 160 -19.82 1.07 -5.92
CA LYS A 160 -19.29 0.44 -7.13
C LYS A 160 -18.01 1.17 -7.58
N THR A 161 -16.98 0.41 -7.93
CA THR A 161 -15.77 0.94 -8.57
C THR A 161 -16.05 1.26 -10.04
N GLU A 162 -15.10 1.89 -10.74
CA GLU A 162 -15.25 2.11 -12.19
C GLU A 162 -15.34 0.77 -12.94
N ILE A 163 -14.67 -0.28 -12.46
CA ILE A 163 -14.77 -1.62 -13.06
C ILE A 163 -16.13 -2.26 -12.77
N GLU A 164 -16.67 -2.15 -11.56
CA GLU A 164 -18.04 -2.62 -11.29
C GLU A 164 -19.08 -1.87 -12.14
N LEU A 165 -18.92 -0.56 -12.31
CA LEU A 165 -19.76 0.23 -13.20
C LEU A 165 -19.62 -0.21 -14.66
N LEU A 166 -18.39 -0.52 -15.11
CA LEU A 166 -18.13 -1.04 -16.44
C LEU A 166 -18.80 -2.41 -16.65
N ARG A 167 -18.71 -3.31 -15.66
CA ARG A 167 -19.38 -4.62 -15.68
C ARG A 167 -20.88 -4.48 -15.89
N GLU A 168 -21.54 -3.60 -15.15
CA GLU A 168 -22.99 -3.38 -15.28
C GLU A 168 -23.37 -2.81 -16.65
N ARG A 169 -22.58 -1.85 -17.14
CA ARG A 169 -22.87 -1.18 -18.41
C ARG A 169 -22.59 -2.04 -19.64
N ILE A 170 -21.86 -3.14 -19.50
CA ILE A 170 -21.68 -4.09 -20.62
C ILE A 170 -22.99 -4.75 -21.01
N ASP A 171 -23.94 -4.88 -20.08
CA ASP A 171 -25.29 -5.39 -20.38
C ASP A 171 -26.23 -4.33 -20.98
N ASP A 172 -25.83 -3.06 -20.99
CA ASP A 172 -26.64 -1.98 -21.54
C ASP A 172 -26.64 -1.99 -23.07
N LYS A 173 -27.84 -1.93 -23.66
CA LYS A 173 -28.04 -1.83 -25.13
C LYS A 173 -27.64 -0.48 -25.73
N VAL A 174 -27.20 0.48 -24.90
CA VAL A 174 -26.83 1.83 -25.34
C VAL A 174 -25.53 1.81 -26.15
N ILE A 175 -24.59 0.92 -25.78
CA ILE A 175 -23.30 0.79 -26.43
C ILE A 175 -23.34 -0.42 -27.37
N ASN A 176 -23.01 -0.21 -28.64
CA ASN A 176 -22.86 -1.31 -29.58
C ASN A 176 -21.47 -1.97 -29.41
N TRP A 177 -21.34 -2.80 -28.38
CA TRP A 177 -20.10 -3.49 -28.03
C TRP A 177 -19.54 -4.35 -29.16
N ASN A 178 -20.39 -5.02 -29.94
CA ASN A 178 -19.94 -5.83 -31.08
C ASN A 178 -19.24 -4.95 -32.14
N MET A 179 -19.85 -3.82 -32.50
CA MET A 179 -19.25 -2.86 -33.43
C MET A 179 -17.95 -2.27 -32.88
N LEU A 180 -17.90 -1.98 -31.58
CA LEU A 180 -16.70 -1.46 -30.91
C LEU A 180 -15.53 -2.45 -31.00
N ILE A 181 -15.78 -3.73 -30.73
CA ILE A 181 -14.79 -4.81 -30.83
C ILE A 181 -14.32 -4.96 -32.29
N GLU A 182 -15.24 -4.99 -33.25
CA GLU A 182 -14.91 -5.12 -34.67
C GLU A 182 -14.04 -3.96 -35.19
N LYS A 183 -14.35 -2.73 -34.80
CA LYS A 183 -13.58 -1.55 -35.22
C LYS A 183 -12.20 -1.47 -34.56
N ASN A 184 -12.07 -1.98 -33.33
CA ASN A 184 -10.86 -1.84 -32.51
C ASN A 184 -10.11 -3.17 -32.27
N ARG A 185 -10.16 -4.09 -33.24
CA ARG A 185 -9.51 -5.43 -33.17
C ARG A 185 -8.02 -5.40 -32.83
N ALA A 186 -7.30 -4.34 -33.21
CA ALA A 186 -5.88 -4.20 -32.92
C ALA A 186 -5.61 -3.94 -31.43
N ASP A 187 -6.47 -3.12 -30.79
CA ASP A 187 -6.36 -2.76 -29.37
C ASP A 187 -6.98 -3.84 -28.46
N LEU A 188 -8.01 -4.54 -28.94
CA LEU A 188 -8.79 -5.56 -28.22
C LEU A 188 -8.56 -6.97 -28.78
N LYS A 189 -7.33 -7.32 -29.13
CA LYS A 189 -6.96 -8.58 -29.82
C LYS A 189 -7.33 -9.85 -29.04
N GLU A 190 -7.39 -9.76 -27.72
CA GLU A 190 -7.74 -10.84 -26.80
C GLU A 190 -9.23 -11.12 -26.66
N VAL A 191 -10.10 -10.31 -27.27
CA VAL A 191 -11.55 -10.49 -27.24
C VAL A 191 -12.15 -10.43 -28.65
N SER A 192 -13.19 -11.23 -28.86
CA SER A 192 -13.85 -11.43 -30.14
C SER A 192 -15.35 -11.17 -30.10
N CYS A 193 -15.94 -11.23 -28.91
CA CYS A 193 -17.34 -10.91 -28.62
C CYS A 193 -17.47 -10.25 -27.23
N VAL A 194 -18.67 -9.74 -26.93
CA VAL A 194 -18.98 -9.06 -25.67
C VAL A 194 -18.84 -10.01 -24.47
N GLU A 195 -19.17 -11.29 -24.65
CA GLU A 195 -19.06 -12.31 -23.61
C GLU A 195 -17.62 -12.49 -23.13
N GLU A 196 -16.64 -12.40 -24.03
CA GLU A 196 -15.21 -12.48 -23.64
C GLU A 196 -14.76 -11.23 -22.85
N ILE A 197 -15.31 -10.05 -23.15
CA ILE A 197 -15.11 -8.86 -22.29
C ILE A 197 -15.67 -9.13 -20.89
N LYS A 198 -16.90 -9.66 -20.80
CA LYS A 198 -17.52 -9.99 -19.50
C LYS A 198 -16.67 -11.00 -18.74
N MET A 199 -16.18 -12.04 -19.40
CA MET A 199 -15.32 -13.04 -18.76
C MET A 199 -14.08 -12.37 -18.16
N LYS A 200 -13.36 -11.56 -18.96
CA LYS A 200 -12.16 -10.86 -18.49
C LYS A 200 -12.42 -9.91 -17.33
N LEU A 201 -13.51 -9.17 -17.36
CA LEU A 201 -13.84 -8.26 -16.25
C LEU A 201 -14.26 -9.00 -14.98
N ASN A 202 -14.76 -10.24 -15.06
CA ASN A 202 -15.19 -11.04 -13.91
C ASN A 202 -14.10 -11.99 -13.38
N GLU A 203 -12.88 -11.94 -13.92
CA GLU A 203 -11.73 -12.63 -13.35
C GLU A 203 -11.47 -12.14 -11.91
N GLU A 204 -11.07 -13.06 -11.02
CA GLU A 204 -10.73 -12.72 -9.62
C GLU A 204 -9.52 -11.77 -9.55
N ASP A 205 -8.54 -12.05 -10.40
CA ASP A 205 -7.41 -11.17 -10.68
C ASP A 205 -7.60 -10.47 -12.02
N ILE A 206 -8.38 -9.39 -11.97
CA ILE A 206 -8.70 -8.55 -13.12
C ILE A 206 -7.42 -8.05 -13.79
N ASP A 207 -7.32 -8.31 -15.10
CA ASP A 207 -6.29 -7.73 -15.96
C ASP A 207 -6.53 -6.23 -16.16
N LEU A 208 -5.90 -5.42 -15.31
CA LEU A 208 -6.00 -3.96 -15.40
C LEU A 208 -5.37 -3.40 -16.68
N ASP A 209 -4.46 -4.11 -17.35
CA ASP A 209 -3.93 -3.66 -18.64
C ASP A 209 -5.03 -3.77 -19.71
N PHE A 210 -5.82 -4.84 -19.65
CA PHE A 210 -7.01 -4.98 -20.49
C PHE A 210 -8.07 -3.91 -20.19
N VAL A 211 -8.37 -3.67 -18.91
CA VAL A 211 -9.33 -2.63 -18.51
C VAL A 211 -8.90 -1.26 -19.06
N GLU A 212 -7.64 -0.90 -18.91
CA GLU A 212 -7.11 0.35 -19.42
C GLU A 212 -7.22 0.46 -20.95
N ARG A 213 -6.86 -0.60 -21.69
CA ARG A 213 -7.05 -0.65 -23.15
C ARG A 213 -8.52 -0.47 -23.53
N LEU A 214 -9.43 -1.12 -22.82
CA LEU A 214 -10.87 -1.04 -23.07
C LEU A 214 -11.40 0.37 -22.82
N LEU A 215 -11.00 1.02 -21.71
CA LEU A 215 -11.36 2.40 -21.40
C LEU A 215 -10.82 3.37 -22.47
N ASN A 216 -9.59 3.18 -22.93
CA ASN A 216 -9.00 3.98 -24.00
C ASN A 216 -9.76 3.83 -25.32
N VAL A 217 -10.20 2.61 -25.67
CA VAL A 217 -11.04 2.37 -26.86
C VAL A 217 -12.40 3.08 -26.71
N LEU A 218 -13.03 3.00 -25.55
CA LEU A 218 -14.29 3.70 -25.27
C LEU A 218 -14.12 5.21 -25.45
N GLU A 219 -13.04 5.80 -24.93
CA GLU A 219 -12.76 7.24 -25.11
C GLU A 219 -12.49 7.60 -26.59
N LYS A 220 -11.75 6.78 -27.34
CA LYS A 220 -11.53 6.97 -28.80
C LYS A 220 -12.84 6.96 -29.60
N GLU A 221 -13.82 6.15 -29.18
CA GLU A 221 -15.16 6.09 -29.78
C GLU A 221 -16.09 7.21 -29.27
N GLY A 222 -15.60 8.13 -28.44
CA GLY A 222 -16.36 9.25 -27.88
C GLY A 222 -17.21 8.89 -26.66
N ILE A 223 -17.06 7.68 -26.11
CA ILE A 223 -17.79 7.18 -24.96
C ILE A 223 -17.02 7.54 -23.68
N THR A 224 -17.17 8.78 -23.21
CA THR A 224 -16.38 9.33 -22.09
C THR A 224 -16.98 9.07 -20.70
N ILE A 225 -18.17 8.46 -20.60
CA ILE A 225 -18.86 8.21 -19.32
C ILE A 225 -18.04 7.36 -18.34
N PHE A 226 -17.17 6.48 -18.87
CA PHE A 226 -16.28 5.61 -18.10
C PHE A 226 -14.91 6.21 -17.78
N ARG A 227 -14.66 7.46 -18.18
CA ARG A 227 -13.39 8.10 -17.89
C ARG A 227 -13.23 8.22 -16.38
N PHE A 228 -12.15 7.66 -15.85
CA PHE A 228 -11.85 7.71 -14.44
C PHE A 228 -11.02 8.95 -14.13
N SER A 229 -11.59 9.89 -13.39
CA SER A 229 -10.91 11.12 -12.98
C SER A 229 -10.58 11.10 -11.49
N ILE A 230 -9.64 11.97 -11.09
CA ILE A 230 -9.34 12.20 -9.68
C ILE A 230 -10.59 12.62 -8.87
N GLU A 231 -11.50 13.39 -9.47
CA GLU A 231 -12.72 13.83 -8.80
C GLU A 231 -13.68 12.66 -8.55
N LYS A 232 -13.87 11.77 -9.53
CA LYS A 232 -14.61 10.52 -9.31
C LYS A 232 -13.96 9.66 -8.23
N PHE A 233 -12.63 9.59 -8.20
CA PHE A 233 -11.91 8.85 -7.16
C PHE A 233 -12.13 9.46 -5.76
N LYS A 234 -12.04 10.79 -5.63
CA LYS A 234 -12.35 11.50 -4.37
C LYS A 234 -13.78 11.25 -3.92
N ASP A 235 -14.74 11.35 -4.83
CA ASP A 235 -16.15 11.09 -4.54
C ASP A 235 -16.35 9.66 -4.05
N TRP A 236 -15.72 8.69 -4.70
CA TRP A 236 -15.77 7.29 -4.28
C TRP A 236 -15.16 7.06 -2.88
N ILE A 237 -13.99 7.65 -2.58
CA ILE A 237 -13.37 7.58 -1.24
C ILE A 237 -14.27 8.25 -0.18
N ARG A 238 -14.91 9.38 -0.52
CA ARG A 238 -15.84 10.08 0.38
C ARG A 238 -17.05 9.21 0.68
N GLU A 239 -17.66 8.62 -0.35
CA GLU A 239 -18.79 7.72 -0.17
C GLU A 239 -18.42 6.48 0.64
N LEU A 240 -17.21 5.93 0.47
CA LEU A 240 -16.72 4.85 1.33
C LEU A 240 -16.66 5.30 2.78
N SER A 241 -16.07 6.46 3.08
CA SER A 241 -15.99 6.96 4.46
C SER A 241 -17.36 7.27 5.09
N GLU A 242 -18.35 7.70 4.30
CA GLU A 242 -19.67 8.09 4.81
C GLU A 242 -20.66 6.93 4.95
N ARG A 243 -20.54 5.89 4.10
CA ARG A 243 -21.52 4.81 4.00
C ARG A 243 -21.00 3.45 4.45
N SER A 244 -19.70 3.34 4.73
CA SER A 244 -19.09 2.10 5.22
C SER A 244 -18.95 2.09 6.75
N SER A 245 -18.49 0.96 7.26
CA SER A 245 -18.07 0.79 8.66
C SER A 245 -16.57 1.03 8.86
N ILE A 246 -15.94 1.86 8.03
CA ILE A 246 -14.52 2.23 8.11
C ILE A 246 -14.42 3.76 8.19
N ASP A 247 -13.61 4.23 9.13
CA ASP A 247 -13.38 5.66 9.39
C ASP A 247 -12.16 6.18 8.62
N LYS A 248 -11.16 5.33 8.35
CA LYS A 248 -9.90 5.72 7.69
C LYS A 248 -9.34 4.63 6.79
N ILE A 249 -8.62 5.03 5.76
CA ILE A 249 -7.88 4.13 4.87
C ILE A 249 -6.39 4.47 4.94
N LEU A 250 -5.56 3.50 5.29
CA LEU A 250 -4.11 3.56 5.15
C LEU A 250 -3.68 2.65 3.99
N PHE A 251 -3.25 3.24 2.88
CA PHE A 251 -2.77 2.50 1.71
C PHE A 251 -1.25 2.40 1.75
N ILE A 252 -0.74 1.25 2.15
CA ILE A 252 0.69 0.92 2.16
C ILE A 252 1.09 0.40 0.78
N TRP A 253 2.01 1.11 0.13
CA TRP A 253 2.57 0.74 -1.17
C TRP A 253 4.07 0.53 -1.07
N ASP A 254 4.48 -0.72 -0.94
CA ASP A 254 5.89 -1.12 -0.92
C ASP A 254 6.48 -1.21 -2.33
N GLU A 255 7.80 -1.24 -2.43
CA GLU A 255 8.52 -1.40 -3.71
C GLU A 255 8.11 -0.34 -4.76
N PHE A 256 7.82 0.88 -4.29
CA PHE A 256 7.25 1.96 -5.12
C PHE A 256 8.30 2.66 -6.00
N SER A 257 9.58 2.30 -5.90
CA SER A 257 10.70 2.98 -6.58
C SER A 257 10.54 3.02 -8.11
N GLU A 258 10.01 1.93 -8.68
CA GLU A 258 9.92 1.76 -10.13
C GLU A 258 8.85 2.67 -10.78
N PHE A 259 7.96 3.25 -9.98
CA PHE A 259 6.99 4.27 -10.42
C PHE A 259 7.70 5.48 -11.01
N PHE A 260 8.82 5.92 -10.42
CA PHE A 260 9.51 7.17 -10.77
C PHE A 260 10.33 7.11 -12.07
N LYS A 261 10.12 6.09 -12.92
CA LYS A 261 10.72 6.02 -14.25
C LYS A 261 10.28 7.21 -15.14
N PRO A 262 11.07 7.57 -16.17
CA PRO A 262 10.66 8.62 -17.11
C PRO A 262 9.26 8.37 -17.69
N GLY A 263 8.44 9.42 -17.71
CA GLY A 263 7.03 9.35 -18.14
C GLY A 263 6.04 8.97 -17.04
N ALA A 264 6.49 8.86 -15.77
CA ALA A 264 5.60 8.64 -14.63
C ALA A 264 4.54 9.74 -14.51
N PRO A 265 3.29 9.39 -14.18
CA PRO A 265 2.21 10.35 -14.04
C PRO A 265 2.30 11.03 -12.65
N LEU A 266 3.29 11.90 -12.45
CA LEU A 266 3.58 12.52 -11.15
C LEU A 266 2.48 13.46 -10.67
N ASP A 267 1.81 14.16 -11.58
CA ASP A 267 0.73 15.10 -11.22
C ASP A 267 -0.43 14.39 -10.53
N ILE A 268 -0.84 13.22 -11.04
CA ILE A 268 -1.91 12.45 -10.40
C ILE A 268 -1.46 11.88 -9.05
N LEU A 269 -0.18 11.49 -8.89
CA LEU A 269 0.33 11.04 -7.60
C LEU A 269 0.32 12.19 -6.59
N GLN A 270 0.69 13.39 -7.01
CA GLN A 270 0.58 14.58 -6.19
C GLN A 270 -0.86 14.82 -5.76
N GLU A 271 -1.83 14.74 -6.68
CA GLU A 271 -3.24 14.91 -6.38
C GLU A 271 -3.77 13.85 -5.41
N VAL A 272 -3.47 12.57 -5.65
CA VAL A 272 -3.81 11.45 -4.75
C VAL A 272 -3.22 11.68 -3.36
N ALA A 273 -1.95 12.04 -3.27
CA ALA A 273 -1.29 12.33 -2.00
C ALA A 273 -1.88 13.55 -1.29
N HIS A 274 -2.57 14.45 -2.00
CA HIS A 274 -3.22 15.63 -1.43
C HIS A 274 -4.65 15.36 -0.96
N ILE A 275 -5.30 14.28 -1.43
CA ILE A 275 -6.64 13.86 -0.96
C ILE A 275 -6.67 13.75 0.58
N THR A 276 -5.56 13.33 1.19
CA THR A 276 -5.35 13.31 2.64
C THR A 276 -5.63 14.64 3.33
N GLN A 277 -5.73 15.79 2.66
CA GLN A 277 -6.09 17.07 3.28
C GLN A 277 -7.61 17.26 3.45
N GLU A 278 -8.39 16.55 2.64
CA GLU A 278 -9.85 16.64 2.61
C GLU A 278 -10.52 15.39 3.17
N LEU A 279 -9.97 14.21 2.89
CA LEU A 279 -10.55 12.91 3.22
C LEU A 279 -9.59 12.08 4.10
N PRO A 280 -10.10 11.14 4.92
CA PRO A 280 -9.30 10.28 5.79
C PRO A 280 -8.63 9.11 5.01
N PHE A 281 -7.98 9.44 3.89
CA PHE A 281 -7.23 8.53 3.04
C PHE A 281 -5.75 8.93 3.07
N TYR A 282 -4.88 7.98 3.44
CA TYR A 282 -3.46 8.21 3.63
C TYR A 282 -2.66 7.22 2.79
N LEU A 283 -1.73 7.74 1.98
CA LEU A 283 -0.80 6.90 1.24
C LEU A 283 0.49 6.75 2.06
N LEU A 284 1.02 5.54 2.17
CA LEU A 284 2.35 5.25 2.70
C LEU A 284 3.17 4.59 1.60
N ILE A 285 4.06 5.33 0.96
CA ILE A 285 4.93 4.79 -0.10
C ILE A 285 6.33 4.46 0.42
N VAL A 286 6.89 3.35 -0.07
CA VAL A 286 8.25 2.93 0.27
C VAL A 286 9.13 2.86 -0.98
N THR A 287 10.32 3.45 -0.91
CA THR A 287 11.26 3.53 -2.04
C THR A 287 12.70 3.21 -1.61
N HIS A 288 13.54 2.78 -2.56
CA HIS A 288 14.90 2.31 -2.31
C HIS A 288 16.00 3.35 -2.51
N ARG A 289 15.65 4.50 -3.08
CA ARG A 289 16.61 5.54 -3.45
C ARG A 289 16.06 6.91 -3.13
N HIS A 290 16.97 7.84 -2.85
CA HIS A 290 16.61 9.24 -2.76
C HIS A 290 16.08 9.75 -4.10
N LEU A 291 15.06 10.61 -4.06
CA LEU A 291 14.45 11.25 -5.23
C LEU A 291 15.46 11.97 -6.13
N GLU A 292 16.58 12.44 -5.56
CA GLU A 292 17.63 13.14 -6.30
C GLU A 292 18.32 12.28 -7.36
N HIS A 293 18.29 10.95 -7.24
CA HIS A 293 18.74 10.07 -8.32
C HIS A 293 17.83 10.11 -9.55
N TRP A 294 16.57 10.53 -9.38
CA TRP A 294 15.58 10.72 -10.44
C TRP A 294 15.50 12.18 -10.90
N ALA A 295 16.09 13.11 -10.14
CA ALA A 295 15.94 14.56 -10.27
C ALA A 295 16.73 15.23 -11.41
N LYS A 296 17.49 14.50 -12.24
CA LYS A 296 18.14 15.12 -13.42
C LYS A 296 17.13 15.66 -14.44
N THR A 297 15.84 15.39 -14.29
CA THR A 297 14.80 15.74 -15.26
C THR A 297 13.59 16.48 -14.66
N LEU A 298 13.40 16.53 -13.33
CA LEU A 298 12.12 16.93 -12.69
C LEU A 298 12.33 17.63 -11.33
N THR A 299 12.85 18.86 -11.28
CA THR A 299 13.24 19.49 -10.00
C THR A 299 12.08 20.12 -9.21
N GLU A 300 11.13 20.79 -9.85
CA GLU A 300 10.07 21.52 -9.13
C GLU A 300 8.92 20.60 -8.67
N ASP A 301 8.46 19.72 -9.53
CA ASP A 301 7.30 18.85 -9.22
C ASP A 301 7.63 17.81 -8.15
N VAL A 302 8.88 17.37 -8.08
CA VAL A 302 9.36 16.47 -7.02
C VAL A 302 9.37 17.17 -5.66
N GLN A 303 9.74 18.45 -5.59
CA GLN A 303 9.72 19.17 -4.32
C GLN A 303 8.28 19.40 -3.85
N LYS A 304 7.39 19.81 -4.76
CA LYS A 304 5.95 19.93 -4.46
C LYS A 304 5.35 18.60 -4.00
N LEU A 305 5.77 17.49 -4.59
CA LEU A 305 5.36 16.16 -4.16
C LEU A 305 5.84 15.88 -2.73
N LYS A 306 7.14 16.09 -2.42
CA LYS A 306 7.68 15.88 -1.06
C LYS A 306 6.91 16.64 0.01
N ASP A 307 6.52 17.88 -0.26
CA ASP A 307 5.82 18.72 0.72
C ASP A 307 4.44 18.17 1.14
N ARG A 308 3.86 17.27 0.31
CA ARG A 308 2.60 16.54 0.58
C ARG A 308 2.79 15.28 1.43
N PHE A 309 4.04 14.91 1.74
CA PHE A 309 4.36 13.73 2.56
C PHE A 309 5.14 14.09 3.83
N HIS A 310 5.00 13.27 4.86
CA HIS A 310 6.04 13.08 5.87
C HIS A 310 7.18 12.29 5.22
N TYR A 311 8.21 12.98 4.75
CA TYR A 311 9.33 12.40 4.02
C TYR A 311 10.45 11.96 4.98
N ILE A 312 10.62 10.64 5.14
CA ILE A 312 11.46 10.03 6.20
C ILE A 312 12.56 9.17 5.59
N HIS A 313 13.81 9.47 5.97
CA HIS A 313 14.96 8.62 5.63
C HIS A 313 15.04 7.43 6.59
N TYR A 314 14.81 6.24 6.08
CA TYR A 314 14.84 5.00 6.82
C TYR A 314 16.19 4.30 6.67
N THR A 315 17.07 4.58 7.62
CA THR A 315 18.38 3.94 7.75
C THR A 315 18.47 3.18 9.06
N MET A 316 19.29 2.14 9.05
CA MET A 316 19.77 1.52 10.28
C MET A 316 21.19 2.01 10.55
N GLU A 317 21.41 2.67 11.68
CA GLU A 317 22.76 2.98 12.11
C GLU A 317 23.52 1.68 12.47
N PRO A 318 24.85 1.64 12.29
CA PRO A 318 25.64 0.44 12.60
C PRO A 318 25.43 -0.09 14.02
N VAL A 319 25.27 0.80 15.01
CA VAL A 319 25.00 0.41 16.40
C VAL A 319 23.67 -0.32 16.54
N THR A 320 22.64 0.10 15.80
CA THR A 320 21.35 -0.60 15.71
C THR A 320 21.53 -1.96 15.08
N ILE A 321 22.31 -2.07 14.01
CA ILE A 321 22.61 -3.37 13.37
C ILE A 321 23.29 -4.33 14.36
N TYR A 322 24.27 -3.87 15.14
CA TYR A 322 24.92 -4.72 16.15
C TYR A 322 23.93 -5.16 17.25
N LYS A 323 23.02 -4.29 17.68
CA LYS A 323 21.95 -4.66 18.62
C LYS A 323 20.98 -5.68 18.02
N LEU A 324 20.64 -5.56 16.74
CA LEU A 324 19.80 -6.52 16.04
C LEU A 324 20.49 -7.88 15.97
N ILE A 325 21.75 -7.90 15.52
CA ILE A 325 22.61 -9.09 15.48
C ILE A 325 22.68 -9.75 16.86
N SER A 326 22.94 -9.00 17.94
CA SER A 326 23.04 -9.60 19.29
C SER A 326 21.75 -10.26 19.79
N ASN A 327 20.60 -9.92 19.22
CA ASN A 327 19.32 -10.55 19.54
C ASN A 327 19.00 -11.77 18.66
N VAL A 328 19.71 -11.96 17.56
CA VAL A 328 19.53 -13.10 16.62
C VAL A 328 20.53 -14.23 16.90
N PHE A 329 21.71 -13.89 17.40
CA PHE A 329 22.74 -14.86 17.75
C PHE A 329 22.69 -15.21 19.24
N TYR A 330 22.68 -16.51 19.55
CA TYR A 330 22.86 -17.00 20.91
C TYR A 330 24.01 -18.02 20.98
N PRO A 331 24.67 -18.15 22.14
CA PRO A 331 25.71 -19.15 22.34
C PRO A 331 25.13 -20.55 22.11
N THR A 332 25.87 -21.41 21.42
CA THR A 332 25.54 -22.84 21.41
C THR A 332 25.53 -23.35 22.86
N GLU A 333 24.42 -23.94 23.31
CA GLU A 333 24.42 -24.66 24.58
C GLU A 333 25.50 -25.75 24.50
N LYS A 334 26.55 -25.62 25.33
CA LYS A 334 27.52 -26.70 25.50
C LYS A 334 26.76 -27.89 26.11
N LYS A 335 26.65 -28.97 25.35
CA LYS A 335 26.38 -30.29 25.92
C LYS A 335 27.49 -30.69 26.89
#